data_AF-A0A7S1W7Z4-F1
#
_entry.id   AF-A0A7S1W7Z4-F1
#
_cell.length_a   1.000
_cell.length_b   1.000
_cell.length_c   1.000
_cell.angle_alpha   90.00
_cell.angle_beta   90.00
_cell.angle_gamma   90.00
#
_symmetry.space_group_name_H-M   'P 1'
#
loop_
_entity.id
_entity.type
_entity.pdbx_description
1 polymer ?
#
loop_
_entity_poly.entity_id
_entity_poly.type
_entity_poly.pdbx_seq_one_letter_code
_entity_poly.pdbx_strand_id
1 'polypeptide(L)'
;TIRVLGGLLSTYQITGRKRVLEQAVTLGSRLAKAFETGSGVPDNYVNLKTGRHEGAHWNGGAAILSELGSLQMEHFTLSRESGDDSYFKKARRAVEVIAPACGSGYCPRQFHGSHSAGGNAGLGSFGDSFYEYLLKQWILSGKQDKLFKDMWNRAAKHTMSTSSEIGGHLIPNGQETGGTMEHLACFSGGLFALSYLHTGDKEHLEFGEKIAATCHAMYASTPTGLAPDVAHADNGGGFHASDGKYILRPETVETYFYLWKATKNAKYRDWGFAVVEAINKHLKIKGA
;
A
#
# COMPACT_ATOMS: atom_id res chain seq x y z
N THR A 1 -5.04 -11.13 -5.71
CA THR A 1 -5.07 -10.12 -6.80
C THR A 1 -3.68 -9.54 -7.06
N ILE A 2 -3.10 -8.80 -6.12
CA ILE A 2 -1.85 -8.02 -6.30
C ILE A 2 -0.64 -8.80 -6.85
N ARG A 3 -0.49 -10.09 -6.52
CA ARG A 3 0.67 -10.89 -6.94
C ARG A 3 0.48 -11.54 -8.31
N VAL A 4 -0.49 -12.45 -8.41
CA VAL A 4 -0.66 -13.29 -9.61
C VAL A 4 -1.33 -12.51 -10.73
N LEU A 5 -2.47 -11.86 -10.47
CA LEU A 5 -3.16 -11.10 -11.51
C LEU A 5 -2.32 -9.88 -11.94
N GLY A 6 -1.80 -9.12 -10.97
CA GLY A 6 -0.88 -8.00 -11.24
C GLY A 6 0.36 -8.42 -12.02
N GLY A 7 0.97 -9.56 -11.66
CA GLY A 7 2.13 -10.11 -12.37
C GLY A 7 1.82 -10.56 -13.81
N LEU A 8 0.67 -11.22 -14.03
CA LEU A 8 0.23 -11.62 -15.37
C LEU A 8 -0.03 -10.39 -16.26
N LEU A 9 -0.75 -9.38 -15.73
CA LEU A 9 -1.04 -8.14 -16.46
C LEU A 9 0.24 -7.38 -16.82
N SER A 10 1.17 -7.24 -15.86
CA SER A 10 2.47 -6.59 -16.11
C SER A 10 3.28 -7.35 -17.15
N THR A 11 3.32 -8.69 -17.05
CA THR A 11 4.02 -9.54 -18.02
C THR A 11 3.43 -9.40 -19.42
N TYR A 12 2.10 -9.37 -19.53
CA TYR A 12 1.43 -9.15 -20.81
C TYR A 12 1.78 -7.77 -21.39
N GLN A 13 1.70 -6.69 -20.61
CA GLN A 13 2.00 -5.34 -21.09
C GLN A 13 3.45 -5.15 -21.54
N ILE A 14 4.40 -5.84 -20.89
CA ILE A 14 5.82 -5.80 -21.27
C ILE A 14 6.10 -6.66 -22.52
N THR A 15 5.45 -7.82 -22.65
CA THR A 15 5.84 -8.83 -23.66
C THR A 15 4.90 -8.92 -24.86
N GLY A 16 3.68 -8.39 -24.77
CA GLY A 16 2.62 -8.53 -25.78
C GLY A 16 2.06 -9.95 -25.94
N ARG A 17 2.43 -10.90 -25.08
CA ARG A 17 2.04 -12.32 -25.23
C ARG A 17 0.56 -12.55 -24.87
N LYS A 18 -0.30 -12.67 -25.89
CA LYS A 18 -1.76 -12.84 -25.73
C LYS A 18 -2.18 -13.99 -24.79
N ARG A 19 -1.47 -15.13 -24.81
CA ARG A 19 -1.73 -16.25 -23.88
C ARG A 19 -1.63 -15.85 -22.41
N VAL A 20 -0.78 -14.89 -22.06
CA VAL A 20 -0.66 -14.39 -20.69
C VAL A 20 -1.88 -13.56 -20.31
N LEU A 21 -2.41 -12.75 -21.24
CA LEU A 21 -3.67 -12.03 -21.03
C LEU A 21 -4.85 -12.99 -20.87
N GLU A 22 -4.93 -14.06 -21.68
CA GLU A 22 -5.98 -15.09 -21.54
C GLU A 22 -5.98 -15.74 -20.14
N GLN A 23 -4.79 -15.99 -19.58
CA GLN A 23 -4.63 -16.46 -18.21
C GLN A 23 -5.06 -15.42 -17.18
N ALA A 24 -4.72 -14.14 -17.39
CA ALA A 24 -5.15 -13.04 -16.53
C ALA A 24 -6.67 -12.90 -16.51
N VAL A 25 -7.33 -12.97 -17.67
CA VAL A 25 -8.80 -12.97 -17.79
C VAL A 25 -9.40 -14.17 -17.06
N THR A 26 -8.89 -15.38 -17.30
CA THR A 26 -9.38 -16.59 -16.62
C THR A 26 -9.30 -16.48 -15.10
N LEU A 27 -8.18 -15.97 -14.56
CA LEU A 27 -8.01 -15.75 -13.13
C LEU A 27 -8.94 -14.63 -12.63
N GLY A 28 -9.01 -13.51 -13.35
CA GLY A 28 -9.84 -12.37 -13.02
C GLY A 28 -11.33 -12.71 -12.94
N SER A 29 -11.86 -13.50 -13.88
CA SER A 29 -13.26 -13.97 -13.85
C SER A 29 -13.56 -14.82 -12.61
N ARG A 30 -12.60 -15.63 -12.15
CA ARG A 30 -12.77 -16.45 -10.94
C ARG A 30 -12.66 -15.63 -9.67
N LEU A 31 -11.74 -14.67 -9.62
CA LEU A 31 -11.62 -13.73 -8.50
C LEU A 31 -12.83 -12.80 -8.39
N ALA A 32 -13.42 -12.40 -9.52
CA ALA A 32 -14.59 -11.52 -9.57
C ALA A 32 -15.81 -12.09 -8.83
N LYS A 33 -15.85 -13.42 -8.59
CA LYS A 33 -16.86 -14.08 -7.77
C LYS A 33 -16.87 -13.61 -6.32
N ALA A 34 -15.74 -13.17 -5.77
CA ALA A 34 -15.68 -12.64 -4.41
C ALA A 34 -16.56 -11.38 -4.21
N PHE A 35 -16.85 -10.65 -5.30
CA PHE A 35 -17.69 -9.43 -5.26
C PHE A 35 -19.19 -9.73 -5.37
N GLU A 36 -19.61 -11.00 -5.48
CA GLU A 36 -21.02 -11.40 -5.59
C GLU A 36 -21.73 -11.35 -4.21
N THR A 37 -21.50 -10.27 -3.46
CA THR A 37 -22.15 -9.98 -2.17
C THR A 37 -23.27 -8.95 -2.36
N GLY A 38 -24.27 -8.96 -1.45
CA GLY A 38 -25.38 -8.00 -1.50
C GLY A 38 -24.93 -6.53 -1.36
N SER A 39 -23.83 -6.28 -0.64
CA SER A 39 -23.28 -4.94 -0.43
C SER A 39 -22.39 -4.46 -1.58
N GLY A 40 -21.78 -5.39 -2.33
CA GLY A 40 -20.73 -5.09 -3.31
C GLY A 40 -19.32 -4.97 -2.71
N VAL A 41 -19.17 -5.12 -1.39
CA VAL A 41 -17.87 -5.30 -0.74
C VAL A 41 -17.46 -6.77 -0.89
N PRO A 42 -16.25 -7.08 -1.39
CA PRO A 42 -15.85 -8.45 -1.64
C PRO A 42 -15.61 -9.23 -0.35
N ASP A 43 -15.93 -10.52 -0.39
CA ASP A 43 -15.50 -11.47 0.64
C ASP A 43 -13.98 -11.71 0.58
N ASN A 44 -13.39 -12.08 1.72
CA ASN A 44 -11.93 -12.29 1.83
C ASN A 44 -11.44 -13.49 1.01
N TYR A 45 -12.27 -14.55 0.91
CA TYR A 45 -11.89 -15.80 0.28
C TYR A 45 -12.83 -16.16 -0.86
N VAL A 46 -12.26 -16.74 -1.92
CA VAL A 46 -13.00 -17.30 -3.05
C VAL A 46 -12.33 -18.57 -3.54
N ASN A 47 -13.11 -19.63 -3.69
CA ASN A 47 -12.67 -20.87 -4.30
C ASN A 47 -12.64 -20.72 -5.82
N LEU A 48 -11.44 -20.70 -6.41
CA LEU A 48 -11.25 -20.46 -7.84
C LEU A 48 -11.83 -21.57 -8.75
N LYS A 49 -12.24 -22.72 -8.21
CA LYS A 49 -12.87 -23.81 -8.97
C LYS A 49 -14.39 -23.74 -8.90
N THR A 50 -14.94 -23.54 -7.70
CA THR A 50 -16.40 -23.61 -7.48
C THR A 50 -17.08 -22.25 -7.50
N GLY A 51 -16.33 -21.15 -7.35
CA GLY A 51 -16.86 -19.79 -7.22
C GLY A 51 -17.45 -19.49 -5.83
N ARG A 52 -17.50 -20.47 -4.92
CA ARG A 52 -17.94 -20.23 -3.53
C ARG A 52 -16.99 -19.23 -2.88
N HIS A 53 -17.54 -18.17 -2.33
CA HIS A 53 -16.82 -17.15 -1.57
C HIS A 53 -17.37 -17.05 -0.14
N GLU A 54 -16.52 -16.60 0.78
CA GLU A 54 -16.87 -16.40 2.19
C GLU A 54 -15.93 -15.39 2.86
N GLY A 55 -16.47 -14.62 3.80
CA GLY A 55 -15.69 -13.77 4.69
C GLY A 55 -14.78 -14.58 5.61
N ALA A 56 -13.76 -13.94 6.16
CA ALA A 56 -12.79 -14.60 7.02
C ALA A 56 -13.35 -14.95 8.41
N HIS A 57 -13.44 -16.24 8.75
CA HIS A 57 -14.02 -16.67 10.04
C HIS A 57 -13.32 -16.08 11.27
N TRP A 58 -12.01 -15.91 11.23
CA TRP A 58 -11.21 -15.44 12.36
C TRP A 58 -11.50 -13.99 12.76
N ASN A 59 -12.13 -13.20 11.89
CA ASN A 59 -12.48 -11.80 12.16
C ASN A 59 -14.00 -11.55 12.07
N GLY A 60 -14.82 -12.61 12.19
CA GLY A 60 -16.27 -12.51 12.11
C GLY A 60 -16.80 -12.28 10.68
N GLY A 61 -15.99 -12.52 9.65
CA GLY A 61 -16.38 -12.33 8.25
C GLY A 61 -16.30 -10.88 7.77
N ALA A 62 -15.50 -10.05 8.45
CA ALA A 62 -15.31 -8.65 8.06
C ALA A 62 -14.28 -8.52 6.93
N ALA A 63 -14.62 -7.76 5.90
CA ALA A 63 -13.66 -7.34 4.88
C ALA A 63 -12.62 -6.39 5.51
N ILE A 64 -11.36 -6.52 5.14
CA ILE A 64 -10.27 -5.65 5.61
C ILE A 64 -10.07 -4.50 4.61
N LEU A 65 -9.90 -3.28 5.11
CA LEU A 65 -9.81 -2.07 4.28
C LEU A 65 -8.71 -2.18 3.21
N SER A 66 -7.49 -2.59 3.57
CA SER A 66 -6.41 -2.78 2.58
C SER A 66 -6.71 -3.92 1.61
N GLU A 67 -7.38 -5.00 2.02
CA GLU A 67 -7.70 -6.12 1.13
C GLU A 67 -8.75 -5.76 0.08
N LEU A 68 -9.88 -5.16 0.48
CA LEU A 68 -10.93 -4.72 -0.45
C LEU A 68 -10.48 -3.51 -1.28
N GLY A 69 -9.61 -2.69 -0.70
CA GLY A 69 -9.14 -1.41 -1.20
C GLY A 69 -7.89 -1.47 -2.09
N SER A 70 -7.32 -2.66 -2.29
CA SER A 70 -6.13 -2.88 -3.11
C SER A 70 -6.39 -3.90 -4.24
N LEU A 71 -7.53 -3.75 -4.90
CA LEU A 71 -7.99 -4.59 -6.01
C LEU A 71 -8.21 -3.79 -7.29
N GLN A 72 -8.27 -2.47 -7.17
CA GLN A 72 -8.84 -1.57 -8.18
C GLN A 72 -7.93 -1.46 -9.40
N MET A 73 -6.62 -1.33 -9.20
CA MET A 73 -5.69 -1.15 -10.31
C MET A 73 -5.61 -2.37 -11.24
N GLU A 74 -5.60 -3.58 -10.69
CA GLU A 74 -5.57 -4.82 -11.46
C GLU A 74 -6.88 -5.03 -12.21
N HIS A 75 -8.02 -4.76 -11.56
CA HIS A 75 -9.32 -4.90 -12.22
C HIS A 75 -9.57 -3.80 -13.25
N PHE A 76 -9.07 -2.57 -13.03
CA PHE A 76 -9.04 -1.50 -14.02
C PHE A 76 -8.25 -1.91 -15.26
N THR A 77 -7.03 -2.39 -15.02
CA THR A 77 -6.14 -2.83 -16.10
C THR A 77 -6.73 -4.02 -16.84
N LEU A 78 -7.26 -5.02 -16.12
CA LEU A 78 -7.91 -6.18 -16.72
C LEU A 78 -9.10 -5.76 -17.60
N SER A 79 -9.97 -4.88 -17.11
CA SER A 79 -11.07 -4.33 -17.91
C SER A 79 -10.59 -3.64 -19.18
N ARG A 80 -9.53 -2.85 -19.08
CA ARG A 80 -8.96 -2.14 -20.24
C ARG A 80 -8.40 -3.12 -21.28
N GLU A 81 -7.63 -4.12 -20.85
CA GLU A 81 -6.97 -5.05 -21.76
C GLU A 81 -7.93 -6.13 -22.32
N SER A 82 -8.98 -6.50 -21.58
CA SER A 82 -9.95 -7.51 -22.02
C SER A 82 -11.15 -6.94 -22.77
N GLY A 83 -11.42 -5.63 -22.64
CA GLY A 83 -12.62 -4.97 -23.16
C GLY A 83 -13.90 -5.19 -22.34
N ASP A 84 -13.82 -5.83 -21.17
CA ASP A 84 -14.95 -6.08 -20.26
C ASP A 84 -14.86 -5.17 -19.04
N ASP A 85 -15.70 -4.13 -19.00
CA ASP A 85 -15.71 -3.14 -17.93
C ASP A 85 -16.22 -3.66 -16.57
N SER A 86 -16.77 -4.88 -16.54
CA SER A 86 -17.41 -5.44 -15.35
C SER A 86 -16.42 -5.75 -14.23
N TYR A 87 -15.13 -5.97 -14.54
CA TYR A 87 -14.09 -6.16 -13.53
C TYR A 87 -13.88 -4.90 -12.71
N PHE A 88 -13.60 -3.78 -13.39
CA PHE A 88 -13.38 -2.51 -12.71
C PHE A 88 -14.63 -2.00 -12.02
N LYS A 89 -15.82 -2.13 -12.64
CA LYS A 89 -17.08 -1.72 -12.00
C LYS A 89 -17.28 -2.38 -10.63
N LYS A 90 -16.98 -3.68 -10.51
CA LYS A 90 -17.07 -4.41 -9.22
C LYS A 90 -16.04 -3.89 -8.22
N ALA A 91 -14.77 -3.79 -8.62
CA ALA A 91 -13.70 -3.33 -7.74
C ALA A 91 -13.89 -1.87 -7.28
N ARG A 92 -14.33 -0.99 -8.18
CA ARG A 92 -14.64 0.40 -7.88
C ARG A 92 -15.84 0.53 -6.94
N ARG A 93 -16.91 -0.25 -7.19
CA ARG A 93 -18.10 -0.25 -6.32
C ARG A 93 -17.74 -0.54 -4.88
N ALA A 94 -16.80 -1.45 -4.61
CA ALA A 94 -16.35 -1.76 -3.26
C ALA A 94 -15.81 -0.52 -2.51
N VAL A 95 -15.10 0.37 -3.20
CA VAL A 95 -14.61 1.65 -2.62
C VAL A 95 -15.75 2.66 -2.49
N GLU A 96 -16.63 2.76 -3.50
CA GLU A 96 -17.78 3.67 -3.49
C GLU A 96 -18.71 3.44 -2.30
N VAL A 97 -18.98 2.17 -1.96
CA VAL A 97 -19.91 1.85 -0.86
C VAL A 97 -19.31 2.07 0.52
N ILE A 98 -17.99 2.01 0.69
CA ILE A 98 -17.34 2.28 1.98
C ILE A 98 -16.96 3.75 2.15
N ALA A 99 -16.85 4.52 1.05
CA ALA A 99 -16.41 5.91 1.09
C ALA A 99 -17.22 6.81 2.04
N PRO A 100 -18.55 6.66 2.21
CA PRO A 100 -19.31 7.45 3.18
C PRO A 100 -18.92 7.20 4.64
N ALA A 101 -18.37 6.01 4.96
CA ALA A 101 -17.89 5.68 6.31
C ALA A 101 -16.47 6.21 6.56
N CYS A 102 -15.75 6.61 5.52
CA CYS A 102 -14.46 7.27 5.64
C CYS A 102 -14.68 8.75 6.00
N GLY A 103 -14.25 9.15 7.19
CA GLY A 103 -14.35 10.52 7.67
C GLY A 103 -13.42 11.52 6.94
N SER A 104 -13.03 12.58 7.64
CA SER A 104 -12.06 13.56 7.14
C SER A 104 -10.62 13.03 7.08
N GLY A 105 -10.34 11.87 7.66
CA GLY A 105 -9.03 11.26 7.73
C GLY A 105 -9.04 9.80 7.29
N TYR A 106 -8.56 8.92 8.16
CA TYR A 106 -8.51 7.49 7.88
C TYR A 106 -9.89 6.81 7.87
N CYS A 107 -10.00 5.76 7.07
CA CYS A 107 -11.18 4.92 7.00
C CYS A 107 -11.19 3.87 8.12
N PRO A 108 -12.37 3.36 8.49
CA PRO A 108 -12.50 2.16 9.33
C PRO A 108 -11.68 0.99 8.78
N ARG A 109 -11.05 0.24 9.68
CA ARG A 109 -10.14 -0.86 9.31
C ARG A 109 -10.87 -2.07 8.72
N GLN A 110 -12.15 -2.23 9.03
CA GLN A 110 -12.96 -3.40 8.71
C GLN A 110 -14.38 -3.01 8.33
N PHE A 111 -15.04 -3.88 7.56
CA PHE A 111 -16.41 -3.67 7.11
C PHE A 111 -17.23 -4.99 7.09
N HIS A 112 -18.45 -4.94 7.63
CA HIS A 112 -19.47 -5.97 7.41
C HIS A 112 -20.40 -5.50 6.29
N GLY A 113 -20.13 -5.96 5.08
CA GLY A 113 -20.72 -5.37 3.88
C GLY A 113 -20.30 -3.90 3.78
N SER A 114 -21.24 -2.96 3.72
CA SER A 114 -20.96 -1.52 3.69
C SER A 114 -20.89 -0.84 5.07
N HIS A 115 -21.14 -1.58 6.16
CA HIS A 115 -21.13 -1.01 7.51
C HIS A 115 -19.73 -1.10 8.11
N SER A 116 -19.26 0.00 8.69
CA SER A 116 -17.97 0.04 9.36
C SER A 116 -17.93 -0.87 10.59
N ALA A 117 -16.79 -1.48 10.81
CA ALA A 117 -16.48 -2.27 11.98
C ALA A 117 -15.09 -1.89 12.52
N GLY A 118 -14.99 -1.71 13.83
CA GLY A 118 -13.73 -1.35 14.50
C GLY A 118 -13.28 0.11 14.31
N GLY A 119 -12.09 0.42 14.79
CA GLY A 119 -11.46 1.74 14.65
C GLY A 119 -10.85 1.98 13.26
N ASN A 120 -10.30 3.17 13.06
CA ASN A 120 -9.66 3.52 11.79
C ASN A 120 -8.30 2.83 11.61
N ALA A 121 -7.91 2.56 10.37
CA ALA A 121 -6.58 2.08 10.02
C ALA A 121 -5.78 3.15 9.29
N GLY A 122 -4.59 3.47 9.80
CA GLY A 122 -3.64 4.38 9.17
C GLY A 122 -2.71 3.67 8.19
N LEU A 123 -1.43 4.03 8.22
CA LEU A 123 -0.43 3.61 7.23
C LEU A 123 0.21 2.23 7.47
N GLY A 124 -0.15 1.55 8.56
CA GLY A 124 0.30 0.19 8.84
C GLY A 124 -0.66 -0.86 8.27
N SER A 125 -0.54 -2.07 8.80
CA SER A 125 -1.44 -3.18 8.52
C SER A 125 -2.91 -2.75 8.56
N PHE A 126 -3.73 -3.38 7.71
CA PHE A 126 -5.16 -3.09 7.48
C PHE A 126 -5.47 -1.82 6.68
N GLY A 127 -4.57 -0.84 6.54
CA GLY A 127 -4.87 0.43 5.87
C GLY A 127 -3.90 0.84 4.77
N ASP A 128 -2.60 0.62 4.97
CA ASP A 128 -1.49 0.88 4.04
C ASP A 128 -1.87 1.01 2.56
N SER A 129 -2.05 -0.10 1.86
CA SER A 129 -2.16 -0.14 0.40
C SER A 129 -3.51 0.35 -0.12
N PHE A 130 -4.52 0.51 0.75
CA PHE A 130 -5.73 1.24 0.36
C PHE A 130 -5.39 2.69 0.01
N TYR A 131 -4.64 3.39 0.88
CA TYR A 131 -4.24 4.78 0.62
C TYR A 131 -3.28 4.89 -0.56
N GLU A 132 -2.44 3.88 -0.77
CA GLU A 132 -1.62 3.74 -1.97
C GLU A 132 -2.47 3.74 -3.25
N TYR A 133 -3.51 2.89 -3.27
CA TYR A 133 -4.38 2.71 -4.43
C TYR A 133 -5.26 3.92 -4.68
N LEU A 134 -5.59 4.74 -3.67
CA LEU A 134 -6.26 6.03 -3.89
C LEU A 134 -5.46 6.92 -4.84
N LEU A 135 -4.18 7.13 -4.57
CA LEU A 135 -3.35 7.95 -5.46
C LEU A 135 -3.08 7.25 -6.79
N LYS A 136 -2.67 5.97 -6.74
CA LYS A 136 -2.25 5.24 -7.94
C LYS A 136 -3.42 4.99 -8.92
N GLN A 137 -4.63 4.76 -8.44
CA GLN A 137 -5.83 4.63 -9.29
C GLN A 137 -6.22 5.95 -9.96
N TRP A 138 -6.14 7.08 -9.24
CA TRP A 138 -6.33 8.40 -9.85
C TRP A 138 -5.33 8.63 -10.99
N ILE A 139 -4.04 8.34 -10.76
CA ILE A 139 -3.01 8.45 -11.80
C ILE A 139 -3.32 7.51 -12.99
N LEU A 140 -3.62 6.24 -12.72
CA LEU A 140 -3.87 5.21 -13.73
C LEU A 140 -5.07 5.52 -14.62
N SER A 141 -6.10 6.18 -14.07
CA SER A 141 -7.29 6.65 -14.80
C SER A 141 -7.05 7.88 -15.67
N GLY A 142 -5.79 8.32 -15.85
CA GLY A 142 -5.49 9.57 -16.57
C GLY A 142 -5.89 10.81 -15.78
N LYS A 143 -5.83 10.73 -14.44
CA LYS A 143 -6.18 11.80 -13.49
C LYS A 143 -7.64 12.26 -13.52
N GLN A 144 -8.56 11.40 -13.96
CA GLN A 144 -9.99 11.75 -14.09
C GLN A 144 -10.85 11.29 -12.90
N ASP A 145 -10.38 10.29 -12.15
CA ASP A 145 -11.19 9.67 -11.10
C ASP A 145 -11.22 10.51 -9.81
N LYS A 146 -12.27 11.36 -9.68
CA LYS A 146 -12.45 12.29 -8.57
C LYS A 146 -12.61 11.59 -7.21
N LEU A 147 -13.31 10.46 -7.17
CA LEU A 147 -13.53 9.73 -5.91
C LEU A 147 -12.18 9.38 -5.25
N PHE A 148 -11.30 8.74 -6.02
CA PHE A 148 -10.00 8.31 -5.52
C PHE A 148 -9.11 9.51 -5.20
N LYS A 149 -9.15 10.58 -6.00
CA LYS A 149 -8.39 11.81 -5.75
C LYS A 149 -8.82 12.52 -4.47
N ASP A 150 -10.13 12.67 -4.25
CA ASP A 150 -10.66 13.37 -3.08
C ASP A 150 -10.37 12.58 -1.80
N MET A 151 -10.50 11.25 -1.84
CA MET A 151 -10.13 10.39 -0.72
C MET A 151 -8.62 10.45 -0.44
N TRP A 152 -7.76 10.42 -1.48
CA TRP A 152 -6.32 10.61 -1.31
C TRP A 152 -5.99 11.95 -0.65
N ASN A 153 -6.59 13.05 -1.12
CA ASN A 153 -6.31 14.38 -0.57
C ASN A 153 -6.67 14.47 0.92
N ARG A 154 -7.79 13.86 1.34
CA ARG A 154 -8.18 13.78 2.76
C ARG A 154 -7.18 12.96 3.57
N ALA A 155 -6.83 11.76 3.09
CA ALA A 155 -5.89 10.88 3.77
C ALA A 155 -4.48 11.49 3.88
N ALA A 156 -3.99 12.12 2.81
CA ALA A 156 -2.69 12.78 2.79
C ALA A 156 -2.62 13.94 3.78
N LYS A 157 -3.64 14.82 3.76
CA LYS A 157 -3.75 15.93 4.71
C LYS A 157 -3.82 15.42 6.16
N HIS A 158 -4.63 14.39 6.40
CA HIS A 158 -4.76 13.80 7.74
C HIS A 158 -3.44 13.22 8.22
N THR A 159 -2.77 12.43 7.38
CA THR A 159 -1.43 11.86 7.65
C THR A 159 -0.43 12.94 8.06
N MET A 160 -0.33 14.02 7.29
CA MET A 160 0.56 15.14 7.59
C MET A 160 0.19 15.80 8.93
N SER A 161 -1.10 16.02 9.18
CA SER A 161 -1.59 16.68 10.40
C SER A 161 -1.44 15.86 11.68
N THR A 162 -1.47 14.53 11.57
CA THR A 162 -1.33 13.60 12.72
C THR A 162 0.08 13.04 12.84
N SER A 163 1.03 13.51 12.03
CA SER A 163 2.44 13.18 12.19
C SER A 163 3.00 13.82 13.47
N SER A 164 4.03 13.19 14.04
CA SER A 164 4.76 13.72 15.19
C SER A 164 6.26 13.66 14.94
N GLU A 165 6.98 14.64 15.47
CA GLU A 165 8.45 14.64 15.51
C GLU A 165 8.89 14.03 16.84
N ILE A 166 9.66 12.94 16.79
CA ILE A 166 10.16 12.23 17.98
C ILE A 166 11.65 11.96 17.79
N GLY A 167 12.49 12.46 18.70
CA GLY A 167 13.94 12.27 18.61
C GLY A 167 14.59 12.84 17.34
N GLY A 168 13.96 13.83 16.70
CA GLY A 168 14.42 14.40 15.44
C GLY A 168 13.97 13.64 14.18
N HIS A 169 13.08 12.65 14.32
CA HIS A 169 12.49 11.91 13.20
C HIS A 169 11.00 12.18 13.09
N LEU A 170 10.52 12.37 11.85
CA LEU A 170 9.10 12.49 11.56
C LEU A 170 8.48 11.09 11.51
N ILE A 171 7.59 10.79 12.45
CA ILE A 171 6.78 9.58 12.46
C ILE A 171 5.46 9.91 11.77
N PRO A 172 5.21 9.37 10.55
CA PRO A 172 3.94 9.62 9.89
C PRO A 172 2.82 9.03 10.75
N ASN A 173 1.72 9.77 10.90
CA ASN A 173 0.61 9.47 11.81
C ASN A 173 1.00 9.12 13.26
N GLY A 174 2.16 9.62 13.72
CA GLY A 174 2.74 9.29 15.01
C GLY A 174 1.92 9.72 16.23
N GLN A 175 1.04 10.72 16.10
CA GLN A 175 0.09 11.09 17.16
C GLN A 175 -0.93 9.97 17.44
N GLU A 176 -1.27 9.17 16.43
CA GLU A 176 -2.22 8.06 16.56
C GLU A 176 -1.55 6.76 16.98
N THR A 177 -0.28 6.57 16.59
CA THR A 177 0.50 5.36 16.91
C THR A 177 1.34 5.51 18.18
N GLY A 178 1.35 6.69 18.78
CA GLY A 178 2.22 7.03 19.90
C GLY A 178 3.70 6.90 19.56
N GLY A 179 4.10 7.15 18.30
CA GLY A 179 5.48 6.99 17.84
C GLY A 179 5.87 5.58 17.39
N THR A 180 4.93 4.63 17.42
CA THR A 180 5.13 3.28 16.85
C THR A 180 4.99 3.32 15.33
N MET A 181 5.86 2.62 14.61
CA MET A 181 5.86 2.55 13.16
C MET A 181 6.12 1.11 12.70
N GLU A 182 5.18 0.55 11.96
CA GLU A 182 5.42 -0.67 11.18
C GLU A 182 6.33 -0.34 10.00
N HIS A 183 7.23 -1.26 9.62
CA HIS A 183 8.04 -1.12 8.40
C HIS A 183 7.17 -0.84 7.17
N LEU A 184 5.96 -1.42 7.14
CA LEU A 184 4.95 -1.18 6.13
C LEU A 184 4.74 0.31 5.86
N ALA A 185 4.64 1.14 6.91
CA ALA A 185 4.39 2.58 6.79
C ALA A 185 5.48 3.33 6.02
N CYS A 186 6.67 2.75 5.82
CA CYS A 186 7.73 3.34 5.02
C CYS A 186 7.37 3.53 3.54
N PHE A 187 6.33 2.85 3.01
CA PHE A 187 5.86 3.04 1.63
C PHE A 187 5.37 4.48 1.38
N SER A 188 4.88 5.13 2.44
CA SER A 188 4.23 6.43 2.36
C SER A 188 5.18 7.52 1.89
N GLY A 189 6.48 7.44 2.20
CA GLY A 189 7.46 8.41 1.70
C GLY A 189 7.52 8.44 0.16
N GLY A 190 7.52 7.26 -0.46
CA GLY A 190 7.46 7.09 -1.91
C GLY A 190 6.12 7.50 -2.48
N LEU A 191 5.03 7.25 -1.76
CA LEU A 191 3.69 7.67 -2.17
C LEU A 191 3.54 9.20 -2.21
N PHE A 192 4.06 9.91 -1.22
CA PHE A 192 4.09 11.37 -1.20
C PHE A 192 5.01 11.94 -2.29
N ALA A 193 6.18 11.32 -2.54
CA ALA A 193 7.04 11.67 -3.66
C ALA A 193 6.36 11.43 -5.03
N LEU A 194 5.60 10.34 -5.17
CA LEU A 194 4.77 10.07 -6.35
C LEU A 194 3.68 11.14 -6.51
N SER A 195 3.08 11.57 -5.40
CA SER A 195 2.10 12.66 -5.41
C SER A 195 2.71 13.93 -6.00
N TYR A 196 3.88 14.35 -5.51
CA TYR A 196 4.64 15.48 -6.07
C TYR A 196 4.90 15.33 -7.56
N LEU A 197 5.34 14.16 -8.03
CA LEU A 197 5.61 13.90 -9.45
C LEU A 197 4.38 14.13 -10.35
N HIS A 198 3.16 14.03 -9.81
CA HIS A 198 1.92 14.20 -10.56
C HIS A 198 1.15 15.50 -10.28
N THR A 199 1.47 16.22 -9.20
CA THR A 199 0.78 17.47 -8.80
C THR A 199 1.70 18.69 -8.76
N GLY A 200 3.02 18.51 -8.62
CA GLY A 200 3.97 19.59 -8.37
C GLY A 200 3.98 20.11 -6.93
N ASP A 201 3.25 19.45 -6.01
CA ASP A 201 3.13 19.86 -4.61
C ASP A 201 4.43 19.60 -3.83
N LYS A 202 5.16 20.69 -3.53
CA LYS A 202 6.46 20.61 -2.85
C LYS A 202 6.34 20.18 -1.39
N GLU A 203 5.23 20.47 -0.72
CA GLU A 203 5.02 20.03 0.67
C GLU A 203 4.99 18.50 0.74
N HIS A 204 4.35 17.87 -0.25
CA HIS A 204 4.37 16.41 -0.38
C HIS A 204 5.78 15.86 -0.61
N LEU A 205 6.59 16.52 -1.44
CA LEU A 205 7.98 16.09 -1.65
C LEU A 205 8.79 16.16 -0.35
N GLU A 206 8.78 17.31 0.32
CA GLU A 206 9.51 17.54 1.57
C GLU A 206 9.06 16.56 2.66
N PHE A 207 7.76 16.32 2.79
CA PHE A 207 7.21 15.34 3.71
C PHE A 207 7.68 13.91 3.38
N GLY A 208 7.69 13.54 2.10
CA GLY A 208 8.23 12.25 1.65
C GLY A 208 9.72 12.08 1.95
N GLU A 209 10.52 13.14 1.81
CA GLU A 209 11.95 13.12 2.17
C GLU A 209 12.16 12.91 3.68
N LYS A 210 11.32 13.52 4.53
CA LYS A 210 11.37 13.33 5.99
C LYS A 210 11.02 11.90 6.39
N ILE A 211 9.96 11.32 5.82
CA ILE A 211 9.60 9.91 6.06
C ILE A 211 10.76 8.99 5.64
N ALA A 212 11.39 9.26 4.49
CA ALA A 212 12.53 8.46 4.04
C ALA A 212 13.74 8.55 4.97
N ALA A 213 13.99 9.72 5.57
CA ALA A 213 15.03 9.89 6.57
C ALA A 213 14.73 9.08 7.84
N THR A 214 13.49 9.13 8.35
CA THR A 214 13.01 8.28 9.46
C THR A 214 13.21 6.80 9.16
N CYS A 215 12.76 6.34 7.99
CA CYS A 215 12.92 4.94 7.57
C CYS A 215 14.38 4.53 7.42
N HIS A 216 15.23 5.43 6.90
CA HIS A 216 16.67 5.19 6.84
C HIS A 216 17.30 5.06 8.24
N ALA A 217 16.93 5.94 9.17
CA ALA A 217 17.40 5.90 10.54
C ALA A 217 16.96 4.61 11.27
N MET A 218 15.75 4.12 10.99
CA MET A 218 15.28 2.83 11.47
C MET A 218 16.21 1.68 11.07
N TYR A 219 16.66 1.63 9.80
CA TYR A 219 17.65 0.66 9.35
C TYR A 219 19.01 0.86 10.05
N ALA A 220 19.50 2.10 10.09
CA ALA A 220 20.81 2.44 10.65
C ALA A 220 20.91 2.18 12.17
N SER A 221 19.79 2.19 12.89
CA SER A 221 19.73 1.87 14.32
C SER A 221 19.93 0.40 14.66
N THR A 222 20.00 -0.49 13.67
CA THR A 222 20.16 -1.94 13.89
C THR A 222 21.59 -2.40 13.61
N PRO A 223 22.12 -3.39 14.35
CA PRO A 223 23.46 -3.93 14.09
C PRO A 223 23.62 -4.57 12.71
N THR A 224 22.53 -5.02 12.10
CA THR A 224 22.50 -5.66 10.78
C THR A 224 22.36 -4.66 9.63
N GLY A 225 21.99 -3.41 9.91
CA GLY A 225 21.59 -2.44 8.88
C GLY A 225 20.29 -2.84 8.18
N LEU A 226 19.41 -3.62 8.84
CA LEU A 226 18.11 -4.04 8.34
C LEU A 226 17.04 -3.70 9.38
N ALA A 227 16.02 -2.96 8.99
CA ALA A 227 15.00 -2.53 9.94
C ALA A 227 14.18 -3.68 10.54
N PRO A 228 13.66 -3.50 11.78
CA PRO A 228 12.63 -4.36 12.34
C PRO A 228 11.29 -4.24 11.58
N ASP A 229 10.39 -5.21 11.78
CA ASP A 229 9.02 -5.17 11.25
C ASP A 229 8.17 -4.13 11.96
N VAL A 230 8.44 -3.90 13.25
CA VAL A 230 7.80 -2.88 14.08
C VAL A 230 8.85 -2.19 14.94
N ALA A 231 8.92 -0.86 14.86
CA ALA A 231 9.79 -0.03 15.67
C ALA A 231 9.00 1.01 16.47
N HIS A 232 9.57 1.47 17.58
CA HIS A 232 9.11 2.62 18.34
C HIS A 232 10.20 3.68 18.38
N ALA A 233 9.87 4.91 18.01
CA ALA A 233 10.82 6.02 18.04
C ALA A 233 11.12 6.47 19.48
N ASP A 234 12.37 6.79 19.77
CA ASP A 234 12.84 7.23 21.07
C ASP A 234 13.16 8.73 21.09
N ASN A 235 12.93 9.41 22.21
CA ASN A 235 13.21 10.85 22.34
C ASN A 235 14.71 11.19 22.23
N GLY A 236 15.61 10.22 22.44
CA GLY A 236 17.05 10.31 22.20
C GLY A 236 17.46 10.11 20.74
N GLY A 237 16.51 9.94 19.81
CA GLY A 237 16.76 9.83 18.37
C GLY A 237 17.06 8.42 17.84
N GLY A 238 16.87 7.41 18.68
CA GLY A 238 16.96 5.99 18.30
C GLY A 238 15.60 5.35 17.97
N PHE A 239 15.64 4.06 17.65
CA PHE A 239 14.46 3.23 17.47
C PHE A 239 14.60 1.95 18.31
N HIS A 240 13.53 1.57 19.00
CA HIS A 240 13.42 0.30 19.71
C HIS A 240 12.60 -0.68 18.89
N ALA A 241 13.12 -1.89 18.65
CA ALA A 241 12.39 -2.91 17.91
C ALA A 241 11.35 -3.59 18.81
N SER A 242 10.06 -3.41 18.50
CA SER A 242 8.96 -4.15 19.12
C SER A 242 8.77 -5.53 18.47
N ASP A 243 9.09 -5.64 17.18
CA ASP A 243 9.23 -6.90 16.46
C ASP A 243 10.46 -6.83 15.54
N GLY A 244 11.53 -7.50 15.95
CA GLY A 244 12.84 -7.43 15.29
C GLY A 244 12.99 -8.24 13.99
N LYS A 245 11.93 -8.90 13.51
CA LYS A 245 12.04 -9.71 12.29
C LYS A 245 12.24 -8.83 11.05
N TYR A 246 13.00 -9.33 10.08
CA TYR A 246 13.10 -8.73 8.74
C TYR A 246 12.81 -9.79 7.69
N ILE A 247 11.73 -9.60 6.93
CA ILE A 247 11.20 -10.60 5.99
C ILE A 247 11.34 -10.16 4.52
N LEU A 248 12.47 -9.52 4.19
CA LEU A 248 12.78 -9.00 2.85
C LEU A 248 11.73 -8.00 2.33
N ARG A 249 11.26 -7.16 3.24
CA ARG A 249 10.26 -6.13 2.97
C ARG A 249 10.80 -5.01 2.07
N PRO A 250 10.01 -4.52 1.09
CA PRO A 250 10.49 -3.56 0.09
C PRO A 250 10.19 -2.08 0.41
N GLU A 251 9.38 -1.75 1.40
CA GLU A 251 8.70 -0.44 1.45
C GLU A 251 9.67 0.76 1.56
N THR A 252 10.81 0.60 2.26
CA THR A 252 11.84 1.63 2.34
C THR A 252 12.58 1.83 1.01
N VAL A 253 12.95 0.75 0.33
CA VAL A 253 13.64 0.84 -0.97
C VAL A 253 12.70 1.30 -2.09
N GLU A 254 11.41 1.00 -2.01
CA GLU A 254 10.37 1.61 -2.86
C GLU A 254 10.35 3.14 -2.68
N THR A 255 10.37 3.62 -1.44
CA THR A 255 10.44 5.05 -1.13
C THR A 255 11.69 5.70 -1.72
N TYR A 256 12.85 5.07 -1.59
CA TYR A 256 14.08 5.57 -2.20
C TYR A 256 13.99 5.64 -3.72
N PHE A 257 13.34 4.67 -4.37
CA PHE A 257 13.13 4.70 -5.81
C PHE A 257 12.32 5.93 -6.24
N TYR A 258 11.17 6.19 -5.63
CA TYR A 258 10.33 7.34 -6.00
C TYR A 258 11.01 8.67 -5.70
N LEU A 259 11.71 8.78 -4.58
CA LEU A 259 12.45 10.00 -4.23
C LEU A 259 13.64 10.24 -5.16
N TRP A 260 14.38 9.19 -5.56
CA TRP A 260 15.39 9.32 -6.60
C TRP A 260 14.76 9.74 -7.94
N LYS A 261 13.59 9.20 -8.30
CA LYS A 261 12.89 9.60 -9.53
C LYS A 261 12.52 11.08 -9.50
N ALA A 262 12.04 11.59 -8.36
CA ALA A 262 11.62 12.98 -8.15
C ALA A 262 12.80 13.96 -8.09
N THR A 263 13.87 13.61 -7.38
CA THR A 263 14.94 14.57 -7.01
C THR A 263 16.25 14.38 -7.76
N LYS A 264 16.49 13.18 -8.31
CA LYS A 264 17.81 12.71 -8.79
C LYS A 264 18.93 12.74 -7.75
N ASN A 265 18.61 12.92 -6.47
CA ASN A 265 19.60 12.93 -5.41
C ASN A 265 20.25 11.54 -5.26
N ALA A 266 21.57 11.46 -5.41
CA ALA A 266 22.33 10.22 -5.37
C ALA A 266 22.20 9.49 -4.02
N LYS A 267 21.95 10.20 -2.92
CA LYS A 267 21.81 9.62 -1.57
C LYS A 267 20.84 8.44 -1.51
N TYR A 268 19.74 8.50 -2.28
CA TYR A 268 18.74 7.43 -2.30
C TYR A 268 19.22 6.15 -2.99
N ARG A 269 20.14 6.27 -3.96
CA ARG A 269 20.83 5.12 -4.55
C ARG A 269 21.82 4.53 -3.56
N ASP A 270 22.58 5.37 -2.89
CA ASP A 270 23.59 4.94 -1.91
C ASP A 270 22.91 4.21 -0.73
N TRP A 271 21.83 4.77 -0.19
CA TRP A 271 21.01 4.13 0.84
C TRP A 271 20.38 2.82 0.37
N GLY A 272 19.85 2.78 -0.86
CA GLY A 272 19.32 1.54 -1.44
C GLY A 272 20.40 0.47 -1.61
N PHE A 273 21.61 0.85 -1.99
CA PHE A 273 22.73 -0.08 -2.12
C PHE A 273 23.19 -0.63 -0.77
N ALA A 274 23.22 0.20 0.28
CA ALA A 274 23.52 -0.25 1.64
C ALA A 274 22.56 -1.35 2.12
N VAL A 275 21.26 -1.27 1.76
CA VAL A 275 20.29 -2.33 2.05
C VAL A 275 20.65 -3.63 1.32
N VAL A 276 21.07 -3.54 0.05
CA VAL A 276 21.51 -4.71 -0.73
C VAL A 276 22.75 -5.36 -0.10
N GLU A 277 23.71 -4.56 0.36
CA GLU A 277 24.90 -5.06 1.06
C GLU A 277 24.51 -5.77 2.37
N ALA A 278 23.62 -5.19 3.16
CA ALA A 278 23.10 -5.78 4.38
C ALA A 278 22.37 -7.12 4.13
N ILE A 279 21.49 -7.18 3.12
CA ILE A 279 20.82 -8.43 2.71
C ILE A 279 21.85 -9.49 2.29
N ASN A 280 22.83 -9.13 1.46
CA ASN A 280 23.86 -10.06 1.00
C ASN A 280 24.72 -10.59 2.15
N LYS A 281 25.03 -9.73 3.12
CA LYS A 281 25.85 -10.09 4.28
C LYS A 281 25.11 -10.99 5.27
N HIS A 282 23.82 -10.71 5.53
CA HIS A 282 23.10 -11.30 6.65
C HIS A 282 22.07 -12.36 6.26
N LEU A 283 21.54 -12.32 5.03
CA LEU A 283 20.39 -13.17 4.63
C LEU A 283 20.71 -14.11 3.47
N LYS A 284 21.83 -13.92 2.75
CA LYS A 284 22.21 -14.80 1.64
C LYS A 284 22.64 -16.17 2.14
N ILE A 285 21.87 -17.20 1.78
CA ILE A 285 22.21 -18.60 2.05
C ILE A 285 23.01 -19.15 0.86
N LYS A 286 24.11 -19.89 1.12
CA LYS A 286 24.87 -20.56 0.07
C LYS A 286 24.06 -21.76 -0.47
N GLY A 287 23.81 -21.81 -1.78
CA GLY A 287 23.23 -22.98 -2.46
C GLY A 287 21.75 -22.89 -2.83
N ALA A 288 21.15 -21.70 -2.81
CA ALA A 288 19.86 -21.41 -3.46
C ALA A 288 20.07 -20.81 -4.86
#